data_AF-A0A0G4GGG6-F1
#
_entry.id   AF-A0A0G4GGG6-F1
#
_cell.length_a   1.000
_cell.length_b   1.000
_cell.length_c   1.000
_cell.angle_alpha   90.00
_cell.angle_beta   90.00
_cell.angle_gamma   90.00
#
_symmetry.space_group_name_H-M   'P 1'
#
loop_
_entity.id
_entity.type
_entity.pdbx_description
1 polymer ?
#
loop_
_entity_poly.entity_id
_entity_poly.type
_entity_poly.pdbx_seq_one_letter_code
_entity_poly.pdbx_strand_id
1 'polypeptide(L)'
;MGDFHDDSMLMIPPPGFKFIPKNETVCGKPGCFECFDIYCERCESKDRRIVELEMRNNDLVKYITQLQGRLFGTRMGGGGSNSLGGAQPFFGANKGVGGGPSSGGAGGSPTGPGGEPFAYIQSPVLYDPNLNTSYVATTTFAPAPGDTVAGAAQSVSR
;
A
#
# COMPACT_ATOMS: atom_id res chain seq x y z
N MET A 1 48.64 28.81 -14.77
CA MET A 1 47.70 28.02 -15.59
C MET A 1 46.60 27.55 -14.66
N GLY A 2 45.36 27.96 -14.92
CA GLY A 2 44.23 27.70 -14.03
C GLY A 2 43.74 26.26 -14.15
N ASP A 3 43.63 25.59 -13.00
CA ASP A 3 42.78 24.42 -12.81
C ASP A 3 41.32 24.85 -12.94
N PHE A 4 40.84 24.95 -14.18
CA PHE A 4 39.42 24.86 -14.47
C PHE A 4 39.04 23.39 -14.31
N HIS A 5 38.74 22.96 -13.09
CA HIS A 5 38.01 21.73 -12.89
C HIS A 5 36.67 21.88 -13.60
N ASP A 6 36.48 21.04 -14.60
CA ASP A 6 35.35 20.98 -15.50
C ASP A 6 34.08 20.60 -14.70
N ASP A 7 33.47 21.57 -14.02
CA ASP A 7 32.19 21.41 -13.33
C ASP A 7 31.05 20.99 -14.29
N SER A 8 31.30 21.01 -15.60
CA SER A 8 30.40 20.48 -16.64
C SER A 8 30.41 18.95 -16.78
N MET A 9 31.31 18.22 -16.10
CA MET A 9 31.34 16.75 -16.08
C MET A 9 30.81 16.11 -14.79
N LEU A 10 30.35 16.89 -13.81
CA LEU A 10 29.70 16.33 -12.62
C LEU A 10 28.27 15.89 -12.97
N MET A 11 28.05 14.56 -13.00
CA MET A 11 26.71 13.98 -13.05
C MET A 11 25.94 14.43 -11.80
N ILE A 12 25.00 15.36 -11.96
CA ILE A 12 24.17 15.85 -10.85
C ILE A 12 23.05 14.81 -10.63
N PRO A 13 22.94 14.18 -9.46
CA PRO A 13 21.87 13.24 -9.19
C PRO A 13 20.52 13.94 -9.22
N PRO A 14 19.44 13.25 -9.66
CA PRO A 14 18.09 13.78 -9.54
C PRO A 14 17.76 14.16 -8.08
N PRO A 15 16.87 15.14 -7.84
CA PRO A 15 16.52 15.56 -6.50
C PRO A 15 16.07 14.39 -5.60
N GLY A 16 16.69 14.27 -4.43
CA GLY A 16 16.40 13.19 -3.46
C GLY A 16 17.19 11.89 -3.69
N PHE A 17 18.10 11.88 -4.68
CA PHE A 17 19.05 10.80 -4.91
C PHE A 17 20.48 11.24 -4.62
N LYS A 18 21.33 10.30 -4.22
CA LYS A 18 22.76 10.50 -3.95
C LYS A 18 23.55 9.44 -4.70
N PHE A 19 24.64 9.84 -5.36
CA PHE A 19 25.58 8.88 -5.95
C PHE A 19 26.64 8.49 -4.92
N ILE A 20 26.80 7.20 -4.68
CA ILE A 20 27.79 6.64 -3.75
C ILE A 20 28.83 5.86 -4.60
N PRO A 21 30.10 6.27 -4.63
CA PRO A 21 31.13 5.52 -5.32
C PRO A 21 31.29 4.11 -4.72
N LYS A 22 31.33 3.07 -5.56
CA LYS A 22 31.54 1.68 -5.11
C LYS A 22 32.98 1.39 -4.72
N ASN A 23 33.91 2.00 -5.44
CA ASN A 23 35.34 1.81 -5.30
C ASN A 23 36.03 3.15 -5.01
N GLU A 24 37.20 3.09 -4.38
CA GLU A 24 38.03 4.27 -4.08
C GLU A 24 38.48 5.02 -5.36
N THR A 25 38.66 4.28 -6.47
CA THR A 25 38.96 4.85 -7.78
C THR A 25 37.74 4.77 -8.71
N VAL A 26 37.25 5.92 -9.16
CA VAL A 26 36.22 6.03 -10.22
C VAL A 26 36.89 6.12 -11.59
N CYS A 27 36.29 5.49 -12.61
CA CYS A 27 36.89 5.39 -13.95
C CYS A 27 36.94 6.72 -14.74
N GLY A 28 36.40 7.81 -14.19
CA GLY A 28 36.39 9.14 -14.81
C GLY A 28 35.51 9.27 -16.06
N LYS A 29 34.85 8.19 -16.50
CA LYS A 29 33.92 8.24 -17.64
C LYS A 29 32.58 8.83 -17.20
N PRO A 30 32.07 9.87 -17.88
CA PRO A 30 30.77 10.44 -17.55
C PRO A 30 29.68 9.36 -17.76
N GLY A 31 28.78 9.22 -16.79
CA GLY A 31 27.68 8.25 -16.87
C GLY A 31 28.05 6.78 -16.63
N CYS A 32 29.21 6.47 -16.04
CA CYS A 32 29.54 5.10 -15.67
C CYS A 32 28.78 4.63 -14.41
N PHE A 33 27.57 4.07 -14.59
CA PHE A 33 26.75 3.51 -13.50
C PHE A 33 27.33 2.23 -12.86
N GLU A 34 28.38 1.65 -13.44
CA GLU A 34 29.08 0.54 -12.82
C GLU A 34 29.95 0.99 -11.64
N CYS A 35 30.42 2.24 -11.64
CA CYS A 35 31.26 2.80 -10.58
C CYS A 35 30.47 3.44 -9.43
N PHE A 36 29.18 3.70 -9.62
CA PHE A 36 28.34 4.42 -8.65
C PHE A 36 27.09 3.61 -8.31
N ASP A 37 26.75 3.55 -7.04
CA ASP A 37 25.40 3.20 -6.59
C ASP A 37 24.54 4.44 -6.47
N ILE A 38 23.26 4.28 -6.79
CA ILE A 38 22.26 5.34 -6.68
C ILE A 38 21.45 5.09 -5.42
N TYR A 39 21.59 5.98 -4.46
CA TYR A 39 20.89 5.94 -3.19
C TYR A 39 19.66 6.85 -3.22
N CYS A 40 18.51 6.35 -2.78
CA CYS A 40 17.25 7.06 -2.72
C CYS A 40 16.84 7.29 -1.26
N GLU A 41 16.86 8.53 -0.77
CA GLU A 41 16.52 8.85 0.64
C GLU A 41 15.07 8.52 0.99
N ARG A 42 14.15 8.75 0.05
CA ARG A 42 12.73 8.41 0.22
C ARG A 42 12.49 6.90 0.25
N CYS A 43 13.31 6.14 -0.46
CA CYS A 43 13.18 4.68 -0.51
C CYS A 43 13.72 4.08 0.80
N GLU A 44 14.88 4.56 1.26
CA GLU A 44 15.47 4.09 2.51
C GLU A 44 14.62 4.44 3.74
N SER A 45 14.05 5.65 3.79
CA SER A 45 13.10 6.02 4.85
C SER A 45 11.82 5.16 4.83
N LYS A 46 11.32 4.80 3.63
CA LYS A 46 10.20 3.85 3.50
C LYS A 46 10.58 2.46 3.98
N ASP A 47 11.75 1.94 3.62
CA ASP A 47 12.20 0.61 4.01
C ASP A 47 12.37 0.51 5.54
N ARG A 48 12.99 1.52 6.17
CA ARG A 48 13.06 1.63 7.64
C ARG A 48 11.66 1.60 8.27
N ARG A 49 10.72 2.34 7.68
CA ARG A 49 9.34 2.40 8.19
C ARG A 49 8.59 1.08 8.02
N ILE A 50 8.81 0.36 6.92
CA ILE A 50 8.23 -0.97 6.69
C ILE A 50 8.70 -1.93 7.78
N VAL A 51 10.00 -2.02 8.03
CA VAL A 51 10.56 -2.92 9.06
C VAL A 51 9.99 -2.60 10.45
N GLU A 52 9.88 -1.32 10.80
CA GLU A 52 9.27 -0.90 12.06
C GLU A 52 7.80 -1.35 12.17
N LEU A 53 7.04 -1.18 11.10
CA LEU A 53 5.64 -1.59 11.05
C LEU A 53 5.49 -3.12 11.10
N GLU A 54 6.40 -3.87 10.48
CA GLU A 54 6.42 -5.33 10.54
C GLU A 54 6.70 -5.83 11.96
N MET A 55 7.62 -5.20 12.69
CA MET A 55 7.88 -5.52 14.10
C MET A 55 6.63 -5.27 14.96
N ARG A 56 6.02 -4.09 14.82
CA ARG A 56 4.79 -3.75 15.57
C ARG A 56 3.64 -4.70 15.23
N ASN A 57 3.49 -5.08 13.96
CA ASN A 57 2.46 -6.01 13.53
C ASN A 57 2.69 -7.40 14.17
N ASN A 58 3.92 -7.90 14.14
CA ASN A 58 4.26 -9.17 14.79
C ASN A 58 3.94 -9.17 16.29
N ASP A 59 4.20 -8.06 17.00
CA ASP A 59 3.88 -7.95 18.42
C ASP A 59 2.37 -7.91 18.68
N LEU A 60 1.61 -7.21 17.83
CA LEU A 60 0.15 -7.21 17.90
C LEU A 60 -0.43 -8.60 17.65
N VAL A 61 0.09 -9.34 16.66
CA VAL A 61 -0.35 -10.72 16.37
C VAL A 61 -0.14 -11.62 17.58
N LYS A 62 1.05 -11.59 18.21
CA LYS A 62 1.32 -12.36 19.44
C LYS A 62 0.35 -12.02 20.56
N TYR A 63 0.08 -10.73 20.76
CA TYR A 63 -0.84 -10.27 21.80
C TYR A 63 -2.28 -10.72 21.54
N ILE A 64 -2.74 -10.63 20.29
CA ILE A 64 -4.06 -11.13 19.87
C ILE A 64 -4.15 -12.64 20.11
N THR A 65 -3.14 -13.41 19.72
CA THR A 65 -3.10 -14.86 19.98
C THR A 65 -3.16 -15.18 21.47
N GLN A 66 -2.45 -14.42 22.31
CA GLN A 66 -2.51 -14.57 23.76
C GLN A 66 -3.92 -14.28 24.32
N LEU A 67 -4.57 -13.22 23.83
CA LEU A 67 -5.93 -12.87 24.22
C LEU A 67 -6.95 -13.91 23.74
N GLN A 68 -6.82 -14.40 22.50
CA GLN A 68 -7.64 -15.49 21.98
C GLN A 68 -7.48 -16.75 22.84
N GLY A 69 -6.25 -17.09 23.24
CA GLY A 69 -5.99 -18.17 24.18
C GLY A 69 -6.69 -17.99 25.53
N ARG A 70 -6.78 -16.77 26.06
CA ARG A 70 -7.52 -16.49 27.30
C ARG A 70 -9.04 -16.53 27.12
N LEU A 71 -9.57 -15.98 26.04
CA LEU A 71 -11.02 -15.86 25.78
C LEU A 71 -11.66 -17.17 25.31
N PHE A 72 -10.91 -17.99 24.57
CA PHE A 72 -11.38 -19.24 23.98
C PHE A 72 -10.74 -20.48 24.62
N GLY A 73 -9.56 -20.37 25.24
CA GLY A 73 -8.92 -21.47 25.97
C GLY A 73 -9.44 -21.69 27.40
N THR A 74 -10.26 -20.79 27.95
CA THR A 74 -10.86 -20.97 29.30
C THR A 74 -12.14 -21.83 29.29
N ARG A 75 -12.51 -22.45 28.15
CA ARG A 75 -13.75 -23.28 28.03
C ARG A 75 -13.54 -24.69 27.50
N MET A 76 -12.30 -25.09 27.23
CA MET A 76 -11.98 -26.45 26.79
C MET A 76 -10.72 -26.91 27.52
N GLY A 77 -10.90 -27.76 28.54
CA GLY A 77 -9.82 -28.63 29.01
C GLY A 77 -9.46 -28.55 30.49
N GLY A 78 -10.41 -28.87 31.37
CA GLY A 78 -10.07 -29.86 32.39
C GLY A 78 -9.99 -31.22 31.68
N GLY A 79 -8.80 -31.85 31.69
CA GLY A 79 -8.61 -33.24 31.24
C GLY A 79 -7.77 -33.41 29.98
N GLY A 80 -6.53 -33.82 30.18
CA GLY A 80 -5.97 -35.05 29.60
C GLY A 80 -5.69 -35.15 28.09
N SER A 81 -4.45 -35.56 27.83
CA SER A 81 -4.00 -36.40 26.70
C SER A 81 -3.64 -35.75 25.36
N ASN A 82 -2.35 -35.92 25.05
CA ASN A 82 -1.75 -36.16 23.73
C ASN A 82 -2.76 -36.48 22.61
N SER A 83 -2.73 -35.69 21.53
CA SER A 83 -2.81 -36.22 20.16
C SER A 83 -2.26 -35.23 19.15
N LEU A 84 -1.25 -35.70 18.42
CA LEU A 84 -0.93 -35.22 17.09
C LEU A 84 -2.19 -35.21 16.22
N GLY A 85 -2.44 -34.15 15.47
CA GLY A 85 -3.51 -34.08 14.49
C GLY A 85 -3.40 -32.83 13.63
N GLY A 86 -2.75 -32.97 12.47
CA GLY A 86 -2.60 -31.88 11.50
C GLY A 86 -3.94 -31.42 10.93
N ALA A 87 -4.07 -30.11 10.78
CA ALA A 87 -5.10 -29.48 9.97
C ALA A 87 -4.44 -28.37 9.13
N GLN A 88 -4.01 -28.75 7.92
CA GLN A 88 -3.70 -27.80 6.84
C GLN A 88 -5.02 -27.18 6.35
N PRO A 89 -5.10 -25.84 6.13
CA PRO A 89 -6.22 -25.28 5.42
C PRO A 89 -6.09 -25.57 3.92
N PHE A 90 -6.95 -26.46 3.46
CA PHE A 90 -7.20 -26.83 2.08
C PHE A 90 -7.70 -25.62 1.28
N PHE A 91 -6.86 -25.03 0.43
CA PHE A 91 -7.28 -24.09 -0.60
C PHE A 91 -7.98 -24.86 -1.71
N GLY A 92 -9.33 -24.80 -1.70
CA GLY A 92 -10.18 -25.41 -2.72
C GLY A 92 -9.97 -24.74 -4.08
N ALA A 93 -9.36 -25.49 -4.99
CA ALA A 93 -9.38 -25.24 -6.42
C ALA A 93 -10.77 -25.57 -6.99
N ASN A 94 -11.60 -24.56 -7.26
CA ASN A 94 -12.77 -24.73 -8.13
C ASN A 94 -12.41 -24.33 -9.57
N LYS A 95 -12.12 -25.35 -10.37
CA LYS A 95 -11.92 -25.29 -11.82
C LYS A 95 -13.16 -25.87 -12.50
N GLY A 96 -13.97 -25.02 -13.14
CA GLY A 96 -14.75 -25.42 -14.32
C GLY A 96 -16.23 -25.01 -14.42
N VAL A 97 -16.52 -24.26 -15.50
CA VAL A 97 -17.67 -24.36 -16.42
C VAL A 97 -18.88 -23.41 -16.23
N GLY A 98 -19.13 -22.63 -17.31
CA GLY A 98 -20.35 -21.85 -17.63
C GLY A 98 -20.16 -20.36 -17.32
N GLY A 99 -20.13 -19.40 -18.26
CA GLY A 99 -21.02 -19.15 -19.40
C GLY A 99 -21.48 -17.70 -19.25
N GLY A 100 -21.24 -16.83 -20.25
CA GLY A 100 -21.37 -15.36 -20.16
C GLY A 100 -22.79 -14.81 -19.86
N PRO A 101 -22.96 -13.47 -19.86
CA PRO A 101 -22.77 -12.72 -21.11
C PRO A 101 -21.91 -11.45 -20.97
N SER A 102 -21.31 -11.14 -22.10
CA SER A 102 -20.67 -9.87 -22.45
C SER A 102 -21.62 -8.69 -22.28
N SER A 103 -21.13 -7.59 -21.71
CA SER A 103 -21.59 -6.25 -22.05
C SER A 103 -20.37 -5.38 -22.34
N GLY A 104 -20.29 -4.92 -23.58
CA GLY A 104 -19.27 -4.00 -24.05
C GLY A 104 -19.60 -2.56 -23.65
N GLY A 105 -18.55 -1.76 -23.60
CA GLY A 105 -18.58 -0.30 -23.46
C GLY A 105 -17.13 0.16 -23.37
N ALA A 106 -16.44 0.27 -24.50
CA ALA A 106 -16.26 1.54 -25.22
C ALA A 106 -15.45 2.54 -24.40
N GLY A 107 -14.24 2.82 -24.88
CA GLY A 107 -13.36 3.82 -24.31
C GLY A 107 -14.02 5.19 -24.23
N GLY A 108 -13.90 5.81 -23.06
CA GLY A 108 -14.20 7.22 -22.83
C GLY A 108 -13.00 7.83 -22.12
N SER A 109 -12.32 8.76 -22.81
CA SER A 109 -11.35 9.65 -22.16
C SER A 109 -12.07 10.52 -21.13
N PRO A 110 -11.54 10.71 -19.91
CA PRO A 110 -12.12 11.68 -18.99
C PRO A 110 -11.60 13.08 -19.36
N THR A 111 -12.31 13.74 -20.27
CA THR A 111 -12.19 15.19 -20.50
C THR A 111 -13.38 15.89 -19.85
N GLY A 112 -13.13 16.69 -18.80
CA GLY A 112 -14.03 17.78 -18.41
C GLY A 112 -14.28 17.94 -16.90
N PRO A 113 -14.30 19.18 -16.38
CA PRO A 113 -14.30 19.47 -14.95
C PRO A 113 -15.73 19.46 -14.40
N GLY A 114 -16.05 18.43 -13.63
CA GLY A 114 -17.36 18.21 -13.03
C GLY A 114 -17.48 16.74 -12.69
N GLY A 115 -16.61 16.28 -11.77
CA GLY A 115 -16.34 14.87 -11.57
C GLY A 115 -17.52 14.12 -10.96
N GLU A 116 -18.40 13.60 -11.81
CA GLU A 116 -19.34 12.56 -11.41
C GLU A 116 -18.57 11.31 -10.91
N PRO A 117 -19.09 10.61 -9.89
CA PRO A 117 -18.47 9.40 -9.39
C PRO A 117 -18.33 8.34 -10.50
N PHE A 118 -17.12 7.82 -10.67
CA PHE A 118 -16.80 6.84 -11.72
C PHE A 118 -16.91 5.39 -11.23
N ALA A 119 -17.03 5.16 -9.92
CA ALA A 119 -17.20 3.84 -9.34
C ALA A 119 -17.98 3.86 -8.03
N TYR A 120 -18.59 2.71 -7.70
CA TYR A 120 -19.39 2.51 -6.49
C TYR A 120 -19.12 1.12 -5.89
N ILE A 121 -19.06 1.03 -4.57
CA ILE A 121 -18.99 -0.25 -3.82
C ILE A 121 -20.09 -0.24 -2.76
N GLN A 122 -20.90 -1.29 -2.72
CA GLN A 122 -21.90 -1.49 -1.68
C GLN A 122 -21.41 -2.50 -0.64
N SER A 123 -21.62 -2.18 0.64
CA SER A 123 -21.39 -3.14 1.72
C SER A 123 -22.46 -4.24 1.72
N PRO A 124 -22.19 -5.41 2.32
CA PRO A 124 -23.24 -6.33 2.74
C PRO A 124 -24.28 -5.63 3.63
N VAL A 125 -25.47 -6.22 3.74
CA VAL A 125 -26.52 -5.74 4.66
C VAL A 125 -26.04 -5.94 6.09
N LEU A 126 -25.80 -4.83 6.80
CA LEU A 126 -25.47 -4.83 8.22
C LEU A 126 -26.75 -4.62 9.01
N TYR A 127 -27.06 -5.55 9.92
CA TYR A 127 -28.21 -5.41 10.82
C TYR A 127 -27.72 -4.93 12.18
N ASP A 128 -28.25 -3.79 12.65
CA ASP A 128 -28.00 -3.28 13.99
C ASP A 128 -29.14 -3.72 14.94
N PRO A 129 -28.87 -4.62 15.91
CA PRO A 129 -29.87 -5.11 16.84
C PRO A 129 -30.32 -4.06 17.88
N ASN A 130 -29.54 -3.00 18.13
CA ASN A 130 -29.93 -1.95 19.07
C ASN A 130 -30.93 -0.98 18.45
N LEU A 131 -30.84 -0.78 17.14
CA LEU A 131 -31.72 0.10 16.37
C LEU A 131 -32.79 -0.67 15.57
N ASN A 132 -32.77 -2.01 15.63
CA ASN A 132 -33.64 -2.92 14.89
C ASN A 132 -33.78 -2.55 13.40
N THR A 133 -32.69 -2.14 12.79
CA THR A 133 -32.65 -1.58 11.43
C THR A 133 -31.50 -2.19 10.64
N SER A 134 -31.75 -2.37 9.35
CA SER A 134 -30.73 -2.83 8.40
C SER A 134 -30.21 -1.64 7.61
N TYR A 135 -28.89 -1.61 7.44
CA TYR A 135 -28.18 -0.56 6.71
C TYR A 135 -27.31 -1.18 5.61
N VAL A 136 -27.20 -0.45 4.50
CA VAL A 136 -26.28 -0.74 3.41
C VAL A 136 -25.47 0.53 3.15
N ALA A 137 -24.15 0.45 3.30
CA ALA A 137 -23.27 1.56 2.98
C ALA A 137 -22.95 1.53 1.48
N THR A 138 -23.12 2.67 0.80
CA THR A 138 -22.66 2.85 -0.58
C THR A 138 -21.47 3.80 -0.56
N THR A 139 -20.30 3.30 -0.95
CA THR A 139 -19.07 4.08 -1.13
C THR A 139 -18.98 4.53 -2.57
N THR A 140 -18.81 5.83 -2.81
CA THR A 140 -18.68 6.42 -4.15
C THR A 140 -17.24 6.91 -4.36
N PHE A 141 -16.70 6.71 -5.55
CA PHE A 141 -15.35 7.17 -5.92
C PHE A 141 -15.48 8.33 -6.90
N ALA A 142 -15.11 9.53 -6.46
CA ALA A 142 -15.02 10.71 -7.31
C ALA A 142 -13.56 10.94 -7.76
N PRO A 143 -13.33 11.50 -8.96
CA PRO A 143 -12.00 11.90 -9.38
C PRO A 143 -11.39 12.89 -8.38
N ALA A 144 -10.09 12.75 -8.10
CA ALA A 144 -9.39 13.74 -7.30
C ALA A 144 -9.46 15.11 -7.99
N PRO A 145 -9.69 16.21 -7.25
CA PRO A 145 -9.53 17.54 -7.83
C PRO A 145 -8.11 17.63 -8.37
N GLY A 146 -7.97 17.90 -9.67
CA GLY A 146 -6.65 18.10 -10.26
C GLY A 146 -5.93 19.22 -9.51
N ASP A 147 -4.65 19.02 -9.20
CA ASP A 147 -3.80 20.02 -8.55
C ASP A 147 -3.61 21.24 -9.47
N THR A 148 -4.63 22.07 -9.60
CA THR A 148 -4.45 23.47 -9.97
C THR A 148 -4.10 24.20 -8.69
N VAL A 149 -2.84 24.66 -8.62
CA VAL A 149 -2.40 25.62 -7.62
C VAL A 149 -3.21 26.90 -7.81
N ALA A 150 -4.37 26.98 -7.16
CA ALA A 150 -5.22 28.16 -7.13
C ALA A 150 -5.80 28.28 -5.71
N GLY A 151 -5.47 29.42 -5.07
CA GLY A 151 -5.64 29.75 -3.66
C GLY A 151 -6.88 29.20 -2.96
N ALA A 152 -6.65 28.73 -1.74
CA ALA A 152 -7.67 28.43 -0.75
C ALA A 152 -8.60 29.64 -0.53
N ALA A 153 -9.82 29.55 -1.04
CA ALA A 153 -10.95 30.33 -0.55
C ALA A 153 -11.80 29.39 0.32
N GLN A 154 -11.55 29.41 1.63
CA GLN A 154 -12.47 28.82 2.60
C GLN A 154 -13.71 29.71 2.69
N SER A 155 -14.84 29.25 2.16
CA SER A 155 -16.15 29.78 2.53
C SER A 155 -16.64 29.04 3.78
N VAL A 156 -16.51 29.69 4.93
CA VAL A 156 -17.24 29.33 6.15
C VAL A 156 -18.63 29.97 6.05
N SER A 157 -19.67 29.17 5.86
CA SER A 157 -21.06 29.62 6.07
C SER A 157 -21.41 29.49 7.55
N ARG A 158 -21.87 30.60 8.13
CA ARG A 158 -22.57 30.66 9.42
C ARG A 158 -24.04 30.29 9.24
#